data_AF-A0A8J7F8Z7-F1
#
_entry.id   AF-A0A8J7F8Z7-F1
#
_cell.length_a   1.000
_cell.length_b   1.000
_cell.length_c   1.000
_cell.angle_alpha   90.00
_cell.angle_beta   90.00
_cell.angle_gamma   90.00
#
_symmetry.space_group_name_H-M   'P 1'
#
loop_
_entity.id
_entity.type
_entity.pdbx_description
1 polymer ?
#
loop_
_entity_poly.entity_id
_entity_poly.type
_entity_poly.pdbx_seq_one_letter_code
_entity_poly.pdbx_strand_id
1 'polypeptide(L)' 'MWLQHNGTEYEVTEDLVNMGVPKQDIVIGFQSPFKRQFTEYAVT' A
#
# COMPACT_ATOMS: atom_id res chain seq x y z
N MET A 1 -7.48 4.02 0.35
CA MET A 1 -6.79 4.25 1.64
C MET A 1 -5.31 4.50 1.37
N TRP A 2 -4.66 5.37 2.15
CA TRP A 2 -3.24 5.70 1.95
C TRP A 2 -2.42 5.32 3.17
N LEU A 3 -1.43 4.44 2.98
CA LEU A 3 -0.44 4.10 4.00
C LEU A 3 0.70 5.12 3.95
N GLN A 4 0.69 6.07 4.88
CA GLN A 4 1.62 7.20 4.89
C GLN A 4 2.94 6.92 5.63
N HIS A 5 2.95 5.93 6.51
CA HIS A 5 4.14 5.55 7.27
C HIS A 5 3.98 4.11 7.78
N ASN A 6 5.07 3.35 7.75
CA ASN A 6 5.20 2.07 8.44
C ASN A 6 6.60 2.02 9.06
N GLY A 7 6.68 2.07 10.38
CA GLY A 7 7.93 2.06 11.15
C GLY A 7 8.29 0.67 11.69
N THR A 8 7.64 -0.37 11.17
CA THR A 8 7.78 -1.76 11.64
C THR A 8 8.09 -2.69 10.48
N GLU A 9 8.50 -3.91 10.78
CA GLU A 9 8.67 -5.00 9.82
C GLU A 9 7.33 -5.63 9.35
N TYR A 10 6.19 -5.22 9.90
CA TYR A 10 4.89 -5.77 9.53
C TYR A 10 4.43 -5.29 8.15
N GLU A 11 3.85 -6.20 7.37
CA GLU A 11 3.27 -5.88 6.07
C GLU A 11 1.81 -5.43 6.20
N VAL A 12 1.61 -4.22 6.73
CA VAL A 12 0.27 -3.63 6.95
C VAL A 12 -0.63 -3.68 5.70
N THR A 13 -0.04 -3.54 4.51
CA THR A 13 -0.79 -3.61 3.25
C THR A 13 -1.33 -5.01 2.97
N GLU A 14 -0.61 -6.06 3.35
CA GLU A 14 -1.04 -7.46 3.16
C GLU A 14 -2.14 -7.82 4.17
N ASP A 15 -2.04 -7.34 5.40
CA ASP A 15 -3.09 -7.51 6.40
C ASP A 15 -4.43 -6.90 5.93
N LEU A 16 -4.39 -5.71 5.33
CA LEU A 16 -5.57 -5.09 4.75
C LEU A 16 -6.17 -5.94 3.62
N VAL A 17 -5.33 -6.54 2.78
CA VAL A 17 -5.77 -7.46 1.73
C VAL A 17 -6.43 -8.70 2.33
N ASN A 18 -5.84 -9.29 3.37
CA ASN A 18 -6.40 -10.44 4.09
C ASN A 18 -7.73 -10.11 4.78
N MET A 19 -7.94 -8.85 5.16
CA MET A 19 -9.22 -8.34 5.69
C MET A 19 -10.25 -8.06 4.59
N GLY A 20 -9.91 -8.29 3.31
CA GLY A 20 -10.80 -8.17 2.16
C GLY A 20 -10.72 -6.84 1.43
N VAL A 21 -9.72 -5.99 1.72
CA VAL A 21 -9.51 -4.73 0.99
C VAL A 21 -8.80 -5.03 -0.34
N PRO A 22 -9.35 -4.63 -1.49
CA PRO A 22 -8.65 -4.78 -2.77
C PRO A 22 -7.31 -4.03 -2.78
N LYS A 23 -6.26 -4.62 -3.38
CA LYS A 23 -4.94 -3.97 -3.53
C LYS A 23 -5.04 -2.61 -4.24
N GLN A 24 -6.00 -2.48 -5.15
CA GLN A 24 -6.31 -1.28 -5.94
C GLN A 24 -6.99 -0.17 -5.12
N ASP A 25 -7.40 -0.45 -3.88
CA ASP A 25 -7.91 0.54 -2.94
C ASP A 25 -6.84 0.96 -1.92
N ILE A 26 -5.62 0.44 -2.00
CA ILE A 26 -4.52 0.72 -1.07
C ILE A 26 -3.41 1.46 -1.82
N VAL A 27 -2.98 2.60 -1.32
CA VAL A 27 -1.88 3.39 -1.89
C VAL A 27 -0.72 3.42 -0.90
N ILE A 28 0.47 3.04 -1.35
CA ILE A 28 1.70 3.15 -0.56
C ILE A 28 2.19 4.61 -0.62
N GLY A 29 1.65 5.43 0.27
CA GLY A 29 1.86 6.88 0.31
C GLY A 29 3.31 7.31 0.57
N PHE A 30 4.04 6.55 1.40
CA PHE A 30 5.45 6.84 1.70
C PHE A 30 6.42 6.51 0.56
N GLN A 31 5.98 5.80 -0.49
CA GLN A 31 6.76 5.63 -1.70
C GLN A 31 6.54 6.81 -2.67
N SER A 32 7.61 7.22 -3.34
CA SER A 32 7.55 8.22 -4.42
C SER A 32 6.53 7.81 -5.48
N PRO A 33 5.72 8.75 -6.04
CA PRO A 33 4.70 8.44 -7.05
C PRO A 33 5.21 7.59 -8.22
N PHE A 34 6.44 7.87 -8.69
CA PHE A 34 7.06 7.10 -9.78
C PHE A 34 7.27 5.62 -9.44
N LYS A 35 7.52 5.29 -8.17
CA LYS A 35 7.76 3.90 -7.74
C LYS A 35 6.49 3.08 -7.62
N ARG A 36 5.34 3.72 -7.38
CA ARG A 36 4.07 3.03 -7.11
C ARG A 36 3.58 2.20 -8.28
N GLN A 37 3.86 2.62 -9.51
CA GLN A 37 3.50 1.87 -10.73
C GLN A 37 4.20 0.50 -10.84
N PHE A 38 5.28 0.29 -10.08
CA PHE A 38 6.01 -0.99 -10.03
C PHE A 38 5.57 -1.86 -8.85
N THR A 39 4.49 -1.48 -8.18
CA THR A 39 3.87 -2.26 -7.09
C THR A 39 2.55 -2.85 -7.55
N GLU A 40 2.03 -3.82 -6.81
CA GLU A 40 0.71 -4.41 -7.07
C GLU A 40 -0.45 -3.57 -6.50
N TYR A 41 -0.14 -2.44 -5.88
CA TYR A 41 -1.07 -1.54 -5.19
C TYR A 41 -1.45 -0.35 -6.08
N ALA A 42 -2.38 0.48 -5.62
CA ALA A 42 -2.80 1.66 -6.37
C ALA A 42 -1.70 2.73 -6.49
N VAL A 43 -1.72 3.42 -7.63
CA VAL A 43 -0.79 4.51 -7.95
C VAL A 43 -1.24 5.83 -7.30
N THR A 44 -2.56 6.02 -7.16
CA THR A 44 -3.24 7.25 -6.68
C THR A 44 -4.40 6.93 -5.76
#